data_AF-A0A0P7X937-F1
#
_entry.id   AF-A0A0P7X937-F1
#
_cell.length_a   1.000
_cell.length_b   1.000
_cell.length_c   1.000
_cell.angle_alpha   90.00
_cell.angle_beta   90.00
_cell.angle_gamma   90.00
#
_symmetry.space_group_name_H-M   'P 1'
#
loop_
_entity.id
_entity.type
_entity.pdbx_description
1 polymer ?
#
loop_
_entity_poly.entity_id
_entity_poly.type
_entity_poly.pdbx_seq_one_letter_code
_entity_poly.pdbx_strand_id
1 'polypeptide(L)' 'ICAVCLEEFKQKDELGICPCKHAFHRKCLIKWLEVRKVCPLCNMPVLQLAQQQGPSEGQGPTQQPLPGVENLV' A
#
# COMPACT_ATOMS: atom_id res chain seq x y z
N ILE A 1 -16.95 4.51 8.14
CA ILE A 1 -16.66 5.53 7.11
C ILE A 1 -15.68 4.95 6.09
N CYS A 2 -15.92 5.16 4.79
CA CYS A 2 -15.03 4.71 3.72
C CYS A 2 -13.98 5.78 3.42
N ALA A 3 -12.68 5.48 3.50
CA ALA A 3 -11.62 6.47 3.26
C ALA A 3 -11.48 6.93 1.80
N VAL A 4 -12.18 6.28 0.85
CA VAL A 4 -12.13 6.63 -0.58
C VAL A 4 -13.18 7.67 -0.95
N CYS A 5 -14.44 7.49 -0.51
CA CYS A 5 -15.52 8.44 -0.76
C CYS A 5 -15.86 9.33 0.45
N LEU A 6 -15.24 9.08 1.60
CA LEU A 6 -15.45 9.80 2.86
C LEU A 6 -16.90 9.72 3.39
N GLU A 7 -17.68 8.73 2.97
CA GLU A 7 -19.06 8.51 3.41
C GLU A 7 -19.20 7.38 4.43
N GLU A 8 -20.27 7.41 5.22
CA GLU A 8 -20.62 6.36 6.18
C GLU A 8 -21.13 5.09 5.48
N PHE A 9 -20.85 3.93 6.10
CA PHE A 9 -21.31 2.65 5.59
C PHE A 9 -22.82 2.53 5.85
N LYS A 10 -23.62 2.32 4.80
CA LYS A 10 -25.05 2.04 4.96
C LYS A 10 -25.30 0.53 4.93
N GLN A 11 -26.41 0.10 5.52
CA GLN A 11 -26.81 -1.32 5.57
C GLN A 11 -27.07 -1.94 4.18
N LYS A 12 -27.15 -1.13 3.13
CA LYS A 12 -27.29 -1.57 1.72
C LYS A 12 -25.97 -1.67 0.98
N ASP A 13 -24.87 -1.19 1.56
CA ASP A 13 -23.59 -1.11 0.88
C ASP A 13 -22.79 -2.39 1.07
N GLU A 14 -22.27 -2.91 -0.03
CA GLU A 14 -21.33 -4.02 -0.02
C GLU A 14 -19.97 -3.52 0.47
N LEU A 15 -19.37 -4.20 1.44
CA LEU A 15 -18.05 -3.85 1.97
C LEU A 15 -17.00 -4.86 1.51
N GLY A 16 -15.87 -4.34 1.02
CA GLY A 16 -14.67 -5.10 0.76
C GLY A 16 -13.68 -4.92 1.90
N ILE A 17 -13.24 -6.03 2.50
CA ILE A 17 -12.23 -6.04 3.55
C ILE A 17 -10.89 -6.42 2.92
N CYS A 18 -9.89 -5.55 3.08
CA CYS A 18 -8.52 -5.79 2.66
C CYS A 18 -7.80 -6.74 3.65
N PRO A 19 -6.74 -7.44 3.23
CA PRO A 19 -5.97 -8.32 4.10
C PRO A 19 -5.28 -7.58 5.26
N CYS A 20 -5.09 -6.26 5.12
CA CYS A 20 -4.63 -5.37 6.18
C CYS A 20 -5.72 -4.97 7.20
N LYS A 21 -6.86 -5.66 7.24
CA LYS A 21 -8.02 -5.43 8.14
C LYS A 21 -8.78 -4.12 7.92
N HIS A 22 -8.49 -3.38 6.85
CA HIS A 22 -9.23 -2.17 6.51
C HIS A 22 -10.46 -2.47 5.65
N ALA A 23 -11.59 -1.83 5.96
CA ALA A 23 -12.86 -1.99 5.25
C ALA A 23 -13.18 -0.77 4.39
N PHE A 24 -13.66 -1.02 3.17
CA PHE A 24 -14.08 0.00 2.22
C PHE A 24 -15.37 -0.42 1.53
N HIS A 25 -16.09 0.51 0.90
CA HIS A 25 -17.16 0.13 -0.01
C HIS A 25 -16.59 -0.72 -1.15
N ARG A 26 -17.23 -1.82 -1.50
CA ARG A 26 -16.82 -2.73 -2.58
C ARG A 26 -16.62 -1.98 -3.89
N LYS A 27 -17.54 -1.07 -4.23
CA LYS A 27 -17.42 -0.19 -5.42
C LYS A 27 -16.20 0.71 -5.35
N CYS A 28 -15.94 1.33 -4.19
CA CYS A 28 -14.79 2.20 -4.00
C CYS A 28 -13.48 1.41 -4.04
N LEU A 29 -13.46 0.23 -3.42
CA LEU A 29 -12.30 -0.65 -3.41
C LEU A 29 -11.95 -1.11 -4.83
N ILE A 30 -12.94 -1.53 -5.63
CA ILE A 30 -12.74 -1.93 -7.02
C ILE A 30 -12.15 -0.76 -7.83
N LYS A 31 -12.80 0.41 -7.81
CA LYS A 31 -12.30 1.61 -8.50
C LYS A 31 -10.89 2.00 -8.07
N TRP A 32 -10.59 1.90 -6.78
CA TRP A 32 -9.27 2.19 -6.26
C TRP A 32 -8.23 1.18 -6.78
N LEU A 33 -8.55 -0.10 -6.74
CA LEU A 33 -7.72 -1.19 -7.27
C LEU A 33 -7.51 -1.10 -8.79
N GLU A 34 -8.36 -0.42 -9.55
CA GLU A 34 -8.11 -0.16 -10.98
C GLU A 34 -6.92 0.79 -11.19
N VAL A 35 -6.69 1.72 -10.25
CA VAL A 35 -5.61 2.72 -10.32
C VAL A 35 -4.38 2.25 -9.54
N ARG A 36 -4.55 1.84 -8.28
CA ARG A 36 -3.47 1.40 -7.39
C ARG A 36 -3.90 0.22 -6.55
N LYS A 37 -3.16 -0.89 -6.62
CA LYS A 37 -3.42 -2.14 -5.88
C LYS A 37 -2.99 -2.09 -4.41
N VAL A 38 -3.06 -0.93 -3.76
CA VAL A 38 -2.59 -0.70 -2.38
C VAL A 38 -3.72 -0.19 -1.50
N CYS A 39 -3.61 -0.38 -0.19
CA CYS A 39 -4.59 0.13 0.77
C CYS A 39 -4.47 1.67 0.89
N PRO A 40 -5.56 2.45 0.81
CA PRO A 40 -5.50 3.91 0.97
C PRO A 40 -5.21 4.37 2.40
N LEU A 41 -5.30 3.48 3.40
CA LEU A 41 -5.03 3.81 4.81
C LEU A 41 -3.60 3.49 5.26
N CYS A 42 -3.01 2.44 4.71
CA CYS A 42 -1.69 1.95 5.16
C CYS A 42 -0.70 1.69 4.02
N ASN A 43 -1.06 2.01 2.78
CA ASN A 43 -0.25 1.81 1.57
C ASN A 43 0.24 0.37 1.33
N MET A 44 -0.29 -0.62 2.07
CA MET A 44 0.06 -2.03 1.90
C MET A 44 -0.62 -2.64 0.67
N PRO A 45 0.06 -3.48 -0.12
CA PRO A 45 -0.52 -4.12 -1.29
C PRO A 45 -1.68 -5.05 -0.90
N VAL A 46 -2.82 -4.88 -1.59
CA VAL A 46 -4.04 -5.67 -1.33
C VAL A 46 -3.96 -7.07 -1.95
N LEU A 47 -3.06 -7.29 -2.92
CA LEU A 47 -2.92 -8.54 -3.68
C LEU A 47 -1.95 -9.59 -3.07
N GLN A 48 -1.33 -9.33 -1.91
CA GLN A 48 -0.15 -10.10 -1.47
C GLN A 48 -0.43 -11.53 -0.92
N LEU A 49 -1.56 -12.17 -1.24
CA LEU A 49 -1.90 -13.49 -0.68
C LEU A 49 -1.72 -14.69 -1.62
N ALA A 50 -1.04 -14.53 -2.75
CA ALA A 50 -0.63 -15.67 -3.58
C ALA A 50 0.88 -15.99 -3.52
N GLN A 51 1.72 -15.14 -2.91
CA GLN A 51 3.18 -15.31 -2.93
C GLN A 51 3.78 -14.96 -1.56
N GLN A 52 4.15 -16.00 -0.82
CA GLN A 52 4.69 -15.98 0.53
C GLN A 52 6.22 -15.72 0.51
N GLN A 53 6.72 -14.69 1.19
CA GLN A 53 8.14 -14.45 1.60
C GLN A 53 8.98 -13.46 0.77
N GLY A 54 9.38 -12.39 1.47
CA GLY A 54 10.47 -11.48 1.16
C GLY A 54 10.34 -10.21 2.02
N PRO A 55 11.06 -10.08 3.15
CA PRO A 55 11.11 -8.83 3.90
C PRO A 55 12.12 -7.89 3.23
N SER A 56 11.67 -6.83 2.56
CA SER A 56 12.52 -5.69 2.23
C SER A 56 11.67 -4.58 1.61
N GLU A 57 11.73 -3.31 1.96
CA GLU A 57 12.45 -2.58 3.00
C GLU A 57 11.77 -1.20 3.01
N GLY A 58 11.64 -0.60 4.19
CA GLY A 58 11.38 0.84 4.26
C GLY A 58 12.56 1.57 3.65
N GLN A 59 12.31 2.41 2.65
CA GLN A 59 13.31 3.35 2.14
C GLN A 59 12.82 4.78 2.43
N GLY A 60 12.96 5.15 3.70
CA GLY A 60 13.29 6.50 4.15
C GLY A 60 14.74 6.50 4.65
N PRO A 61 15.44 7.65 4.60
CA PRO A 61 16.82 7.75 4.14
C PRO A 61 17.86 7.50 5.23
N THR A 62 18.91 6.73 4.95
CA THR A 62 20.17 6.83 5.68
C THR A 62 21.34 6.25 4.86
N GLN A 63 22.27 7.14 4.49
CA GLN A 63 23.75 7.07 4.54
C GLN A 63 24.36 5.65 4.37
N GLN A 64 25.39 5.36 3.55
CA GLN A 64 26.82 5.79 3.53
C GLN A 64 27.51 5.09 2.30
N PRO A 65 28.85 5.02 2.12
CA PRO A 65 29.96 5.98 2.10
C PRO A 65 30.82 5.96 0.78
N LEU A 66 31.50 7.08 0.51
CA LEU A 66 32.60 7.37 -0.43
C LEU A 66 33.37 6.20 -1.11
N PRO A 67 33.63 6.29 -2.44
CA PRO A 67 34.78 5.62 -3.06
C PRO A 67 35.99 6.57 -3.12
N GLY A 68 37.09 6.18 -2.45
CA GLY A 68 38.44 6.50 -2.94
C GLY A 68 38.66 5.76 -4.26
N VAL A 69 39.63 6.06 -5.12
CA VAL A 69 40.90 6.76 -4.98
C VAL A 69 41.40 6.89 -6.41
N GLU A 70 41.67 8.09 -6.93
CA GLU A 70 42.62 8.26 -8.03
C GLU A 70 43.37 9.57 -7.80
N ASN A 71 44.40 9.48 -6.97
CA ASN A 71 45.48 10.47 -6.95
C ASN A 71 46.39 10.09 -8.12
N LEU A 72 46.32 10.85 -9.22
CA LEU A 72 47.27 10.73 -10.33
C LEU A 72 48.04 12.06 -10.42
N VAL A 73 49.36 11.91 -10.28
CA VAL A 73 50.48 12.88 -10.30
C VAL A 73 50.24 14.24 -10.95
#